data_AF-A0A1D3UFD7-F1
#
_entry.id   AF-A0A1D3UFD7-F1
#
_cell.length_a   1.000
_cell.length_b   1.000
_cell.length_c   1.000
_cell.angle_alpha   90.00
_cell.angle_beta   90.00
_cell.angle_gamma   90.00
#
_symmetry.space_group_name_H-M   'P 1'
#
loop_
_entity.id
_entity.type
_entity.pdbx_description
1 polymer ?
#
loop_
_entity_poly.entity_id
_entity_poly.type
_entity_poly.pdbx_seq_one_letter_code
_entity_poly.pdbx_strand_id
1 'polypeptide(L)'
;MAIKIYPPTDMCIITTYRCPMRCKMCDIWNNPTEVKKEIQPEELEILPHVKFVNITGGEPFVRQDLEAIVKVLFTKSPRVVISTSGWFEDRIIDLAKKHPRIGIRVSIEGLSQKNDELRGKSGGFDRGLRTLLLLKEMGVKDIGFGCTVSNNNSADMLSLYRLSKSLGMEFATAAFHNSYYFHKYDNRITNKDKVIADFEELIAMQLKENHPKSWARAFFNNGLINYIEGNRRMLPCEAGLVNFFVDPYGEVYPCNGLEKRYWMESMGNIRQASSFKEIWESEQAERVRAQVRSCPKNCWMVGTASPVMKKYIRHPLKWMLKNKVRSLLNQPLCLERKWYDVGQDPAQGDLRS
;
A
#
# COMPACT_ATOMS: atom_id res chain seq x y z
N MET A 1 -25.38 -18.93 -4.28
CA MET A 1 -25.34 -18.80 -2.79
C MET A 1 -25.01 -17.36 -2.46
N ALA A 2 -25.81 -16.70 -1.61
CA ALA A 2 -25.49 -15.36 -1.14
C ALA A 2 -24.17 -15.40 -0.35
N ILE A 3 -23.18 -14.61 -0.77
CA ILE A 3 -21.91 -14.50 -0.06
C ILE A 3 -22.21 -13.83 1.27
N LYS A 4 -21.82 -14.48 2.37
CA LYS A 4 -21.91 -13.86 3.69
C LYS A 4 -20.97 -12.66 3.73
N ILE A 5 -21.54 -11.46 3.74
CA ILE A 5 -20.79 -10.20 3.82
C ILE A 5 -20.36 -9.99 5.27
N TYR A 6 -19.06 -9.80 5.47
CA TYR A 6 -18.49 -9.47 6.78
C TYR A 6 -18.13 -7.99 6.83
N PRO A 7 -18.07 -7.38 8.01
CA PRO A 7 -17.50 -6.05 8.17
C PRO A 7 -16.05 -6.00 7.65
N PRO A 8 -15.64 -4.91 6.98
CA PRO A 8 -14.28 -4.77 6.49
C PRO A 8 -13.28 -4.72 7.66
N THR A 9 -12.06 -5.16 7.43
CA THR A 9 -11.00 -5.16 8.45
C THR A 9 -10.00 -4.03 8.29
N ASP A 10 -9.90 -3.45 7.10
CA ASP A 10 -8.91 -2.42 6.76
C ASP A 10 -9.57 -1.36 5.87
N MET A 11 -9.19 -0.10 6.04
CA MET A 11 -9.62 0.97 5.13
C MET A 11 -8.46 1.89 4.76
N CYS A 12 -8.57 2.53 3.61
CA CYS A 12 -7.64 3.56 3.18
C CYS A 12 -8.40 4.82 2.78
N ILE A 13 -8.03 5.96 3.35
CA ILE A 13 -8.67 7.26 3.09
C ILE A 13 -7.72 8.10 2.26
N ILE A 14 -8.13 8.38 1.03
CA ILE A 14 -7.45 9.29 0.12
C ILE A 14 -8.02 10.68 0.39
N THR A 15 -7.28 11.49 1.15
CA THR A 15 -7.80 12.74 1.70
C THR A 15 -7.86 13.90 0.70
N THR A 16 -7.02 13.85 -0.33
CA THR A 16 -6.88 14.88 -1.36
C THR A 16 -6.17 14.27 -2.58
N TYR A 17 -6.21 14.94 -3.74
CA TYR A 17 -5.29 14.66 -4.86
C TYR A 17 -4.21 15.75 -5.01
N ARG A 18 -4.25 16.80 -4.17
CA ARG A 18 -3.24 17.86 -4.16
C ARG A 18 -1.91 17.33 -3.62
N CYS A 19 -0.84 17.51 -4.37
CA CYS A 19 0.51 17.07 -3.97
C CYS A 19 1.57 18.08 -4.44
N PRO A 20 2.52 18.48 -3.59
CA PRO A 20 3.60 19.39 -3.99
C PRO A 20 4.79 18.66 -4.64
N MET A 21 4.73 17.33 -4.72
CA MET A 21 5.75 16.49 -5.35
C MET A 21 5.40 16.28 -6.83
N ARG A 22 6.41 16.02 -7.66
CA ARG A 22 6.26 15.78 -9.11
C ARG A 22 6.93 14.47 -9.49
N CYS A 23 6.49 13.39 -8.85
CA CYS A 23 7.13 12.10 -8.92
C CYS A 23 7.06 11.50 -10.33
N LYS A 24 8.11 10.77 -10.77
CA LYS A 24 8.15 10.14 -12.10
C LYS A 24 7.11 9.03 -12.30
N MET A 25 6.70 8.37 -11.22
CA MET A 25 5.75 7.26 -11.22
C MET A 25 4.30 7.66 -10.96
N CYS A 26 4.01 8.96 -10.80
CA CYS A 26 2.69 9.45 -10.38
C CYS A 26 2.42 10.87 -10.92
N ASP A 27 1.31 11.02 -11.64
CA ASP A 27 0.86 12.28 -12.26
C ASP A 27 -0.31 12.93 -11.49
N ILE A 28 -0.54 12.51 -10.24
CA ILE A 28 -1.65 13.01 -9.39
C ILE A 28 -1.57 14.53 -9.17
N TRP A 29 -0.36 15.09 -9.12
CA TRP A 29 -0.12 16.53 -8.93
C TRP A 29 -0.69 17.38 -10.06
N ASN A 30 -0.88 16.79 -11.25
CA ASN A 30 -1.49 17.44 -12.40
C ASN A 30 -3.04 17.31 -12.41
N ASN A 31 -3.61 16.63 -11.41
CA ASN A 31 -5.04 16.41 -11.28
C ASN A 31 -5.52 16.74 -9.85
N PRO A 32 -5.24 17.95 -9.32
CA PRO A 32 -5.58 18.31 -7.95
C PRO A 32 -7.09 18.34 -7.73
N THR A 33 -7.50 17.93 -6.53
CA THR A 33 -8.87 18.12 -6.04
C THR A 33 -9.18 19.60 -5.82
N GLU A 34 -10.44 19.96 -6.00
CA GLU A 34 -10.98 21.24 -5.53
C GLU A 34 -11.21 21.16 -4.01
N VAL A 35 -10.56 22.05 -3.24
CA VAL A 35 -10.61 22.04 -1.76
C VAL A 35 -12.03 21.98 -1.21
N LYS A 36 -12.97 22.73 -1.81
CA LYS A 36 -14.37 22.80 -1.38
C LYS A 36 -15.15 21.49 -1.59
N LYS A 37 -14.63 20.57 -2.40
CA LYS A 37 -15.27 19.28 -2.70
C LYS A 37 -14.62 18.11 -1.95
N GLU A 38 -13.46 18.35 -1.32
CA GLU A 38 -12.76 17.35 -0.50
C GLU A 38 -13.65 16.93 0.68
N ILE A 39 -13.59 15.64 1.04
CA ILE A 39 -14.24 15.08 2.22
C ILE A 39 -13.91 15.89 3.47
N GLN A 40 -14.92 16.27 4.24
CA GLN A 40 -14.77 16.91 5.54
C GLN A 40 -14.60 15.85 6.65
N PRO A 41 -13.94 16.18 7.77
CA PRO A 41 -13.71 15.24 8.86
C PRO A 41 -14.99 14.55 9.36
N GLU A 42 -16.08 15.30 9.50
CA GLU A 42 -17.36 14.83 10.03
C GLU A 42 -18.01 13.79 9.10
N GLU A 43 -17.80 13.90 7.79
CA GLU A 43 -18.31 12.95 6.80
C GLU A 43 -17.72 11.54 7.01
N LEU A 44 -16.56 11.43 7.66
CA LEU A 44 -15.90 10.15 7.94
C LEU A 44 -16.46 9.44 9.18
N GLU A 45 -17.36 10.08 9.94
CA GLU A 45 -18.02 9.46 11.09
C GLU A 45 -18.94 8.31 10.68
N ILE A 46 -19.44 8.29 9.44
CA ILE A 46 -20.24 7.18 8.90
C ILE A 46 -19.44 5.88 8.75
N LEU A 47 -18.11 5.96 8.67
CA LEU A 47 -17.24 4.82 8.42
C LEU A 47 -17.26 3.78 9.55
N PRO A 48 -17.06 2.49 9.23
CA PRO A 48 -17.16 1.41 10.20
C PRO A 48 -15.89 1.34 11.08
N HIS A 49 -15.98 0.61 12.19
CA HIS A 49 -14.79 0.25 12.96
C HIS A 49 -13.97 -0.80 12.20
N VAL A 50 -12.65 -0.61 12.13
CA VAL A 50 -11.71 -1.48 11.42
C VAL A 50 -10.42 -1.67 12.21
N LYS A 51 -9.64 -2.70 11.87
CA LYS A 51 -8.36 -3.01 12.53
C LYS A 51 -7.24 -2.05 12.14
N PHE A 52 -7.30 -1.48 10.94
CA PHE A 52 -6.25 -0.63 10.40
C PHE A 52 -6.81 0.43 9.43
N VAL A 53 -6.32 1.67 9.58
CA VAL A 53 -6.59 2.78 8.68
C VAL A 53 -5.27 3.30 8.10
N ASN A 54 -5.21 3.43 6.78
CA ASN A 54 -4.16 4.19 6.11
C ASN A 54 -4.70 5.53 5.58
N ILE A 55 -4.11 6.64 6.01
CA ILE A 55 -4.38 7.97 5.46
C ILE A 55 -3.35 8.25 4.36
N THR A 56 -3.84 8.66 3.20
CA THR A 56 -3.03 8.93 2.00
C THR A 56 -3.68 10.05 1.18
N GLY A 57 -3.26 10.20 -0.07
CA GLY A 57 -3.89 11.04 -1.08
C GLY A 57 -3.14 12.31 -1.30
N GLY A 58 -2.77 12.53 -2.57
CA GLY A 58 -1.78 13.51 -2.96
C GLY A 58 -0.66 13.52 -1.92
N GLU A 59 -0.59 14.61 -1.18
CA GLU A 59 0.09 14.68 0.10
C GLU A 59 -0.90 15.08 1.22
N PRO A 60 -1.19 14.18 2.20
CA PRO A 60 -2.13 14.49 3.29
C PRO A 60 -1.79 15.78 4.03
N PHE A 61 -0.49 16.05 4.25
CA PHE A 61 0.00 17.23 4.94
C PHE A 61 -0.14 18.54 4.16
N VAL A 62 -0.80 18.54 2.99
CA VAL A 62 -1.30 19.78 2.35
C VAL A 62 -2.59 20.27 3.01
N ARG A 63 -3.40 19.38 3.57
CA ARG A 63 -4.68 19.72 4.21
C ARG A 63 -4.47 20.44 5.54
N GLN A 64 -5.24 21.50 5.80
CA GLN A 64 -5.14 22.24 7.07
C GLN A 64 -5.88 21.54 8.21
N ASP A 65 -6.91 20.77 7.88
CA ASP A 65 -7.78 20.03 8.79
C ASP A 65 -7.38 18.55 8.98
N LEU A 66 -6.17 18.16 8.57
CA LEU A 66 -5.68 16.78 8.68
C LEU A 66 -5.76 16.24 10.13
N GLU A 67 -5.51 17.08 11.13
CA GLU A 67 -5.62 16.68 12.54
C GLU A 67 -7.05 16.27 12.91
N ALA A 68 -8.07 16.96 12.39
CA ALA A 68 -9.47 16.62 12.63
C ALA A 68 -9.82 15.27 11.99
N ILE A 69 -9.35 15.01 10.77
CA ILE A 69 -9.48 13.69 10.11
C ILE A 69 -8.84 12.60 10.95
N VAL A 70 -7.62 12.83 11.44
CA VAL A 70 -6.89 11.87 12.29
C VAL A 70 -7.68 11.56 13.57
N LYS A 71 -8.26 12.58 14.22
CA LYS A 71 -9.11 12.40 15.40
C LYS A 71 -10.31 11.51 15.11
N VAL A 72 -11.05 11.78 14.04
CA VAL A 72 -12.20 10.95 13.63
C VAL A 72 -11.75 9.51 13.37
N LEU A 73 -10.67 9.30 12.61
CA LEU A 73 -10.21 7.96 12.25
C LEU A 73 -9.66 7.16 13.43
N PHE A 74 -9.12 7.81 14.47
CA PHE A 74 -8.77 7.14 15.73
C PHE A 74 -9.98 6.65 16.53
N THR A 75 -11.19 7.21 16.30
CA THR A 75 -12.42 6.62 16.85
C THR A 75 -12.79 5.31 16.14
N LYS A 76 -12.39 5.17 14.87
CA LYS A 76 -12.72 4.04 14.01
C LYS A 76 -11.70 2.91 14.05
N SER A 77 -10.44 3.20 14.40
CA SER A 77 -9.39 2.20 14.40
C SER A 77 -8.34 2.41 15.48
N PRO A 78 -7.85 1.33 16.12
CA PRO A 78 -6.75 1.42 17.07
C PRO A 78 -5.40 1.75 16.39
N ARG A 79 -5.31 1.63 15.07
CA ARG A 79 -4.07 1.83 14.32
C ARG A 79 -4.32 2.67 13.06
N VAL A 80 -3.83 3.91 13.10
CA VAL A 80 -3.87 4.86 12.00
C VAL A 80 -2.44 5.12 11.54
N VAL A 81 -2.16 4.96 10.25
CA VAL A 81 -0.86 5.25 9.63
C VAL A 81 -1.04 6.26 8.51
N ILE A 82 -0.15 7.25 8.42
CA ILE A 82 -0.14 8.23 7.33
C ILE A 82 1.02 7.92 6.38
N SER A 83 0.71 7.80 5.10
CA SER A 83 1.71 7.79 4.03
C SER A 83 1.97 9.22 3.57
N THR A 84 3.23 9.65 3.62
CA THR A 84 3.64 11.02 3.27
C THR A 84 4.94 11.01 2.46
N SER A 85 5.19 12.08 1.71
CA SER A 85 6.48 12.38 1.09
C SER A 85 7.56 12.79 2.10
N GLY A 86 7.18 13.17 3.32
CA GLY A 86 8.11 13.75 4.29
C GLY A 86 8.44 15.23 4.04
N TRP A 87 7.79 15.86 3.05
CA TRP A 87 8.11 17.25 2.68
C TRP A 87 7.74 18.26 3.78
N PHE A 88 6.60 18.06 4.44
CA PHE A 88 6.07 18.92 5.49
C PHE A 88 6.55 18.51 6.88
N GLU A 89 7.86 18.43 7.07
CA GLU A 89 8.51 17.98 8.31
C GLU A 89 7.89 18.57 9.58
N ASP A 90 7.82 19.90 9.70
CA ASP A 90 7.28 20.57 10.90
C ASP A 90 5.85 20.11 11.24
N ARG A 91 5.00 19.98 10.22
CA ARG A 91 3.61 19.54 10.39
C ARG A 91 3.51 18.07 10.79
N ILE A 92 4.40 17.22 10.26
CA ILE A 92 4.49 15.80 10.63
C ILE A 92 4.88 15.67 12.09
N ILE A 93 5.90 16.41 12.52
CA ILE A 93 6.40 16.41 13.90
C ILE A 93 5.32 16.92 14.86
N ASP A 94 4.66 18.04 14.54
CA ASP A 94 3.61 18.60 15.41
C ASP A 94 2.38 17.69 15.52
N LEU A 95 1.98 17.03 14.43
CA LEU A 95 0.91 16.02 14.48
C LEU A 95 1.31 14.83 15.38
N ALA A 96 2.54 14.34 15.26
CA ALA A 96 3.04 13.21 16.05
C ALA A 96 3.17 13.54 17.55
N LYS A 97 3.52 14.78 17.91
CA LYS A 97 3.49 15.26 19.31
C LYS A 97 2.09 15.15 19.92
N LYS A 98 1.07 15.57 19.16
CA LYS A 98 -0.34 15.53 19.60
C LYS A 98 -0.92 14.11 19.58
N HIS A 99 -0.43 13.26 18.68
CA HIS A 99 -0.92 11.90 18.48
C HIS A 99 0.23 10.88 18.50
N PRO A 100 0.80 10.54 19.67
CA PRO A 100 1.99 9.68 19.76
C PRO A 100 1.79 8.24 19.28
N ARG A 101 0.54 7.81 19.08
CA ARG A 101 0.17 6.51 18.50
C ARG A 101 0.09 6.52 16.97
N ILE A 102 0.22 7.68 16.32
CA ILE A 102 0.17 7.77 14.86
C ILE A 102 1.35 7.03 14.26
N GLY A 103 1.11 6.25 13.21
CA GLY A 103 2.19 5.71 12.41
C GLY A 103 2.50 6.62 11.22
N ILE A 104 3.77 6.73 10.85
CA ILE A 104 4.21 7.56 9.71
C ILE A 104 5.04 6.71 8.75
N ARG A 105 4.65 6.67 7.48
CA ARG A 105 5.46 6.09 6.40
C ARG A 105 5.92 7.18 5.47
N VAL A 106 7.21 7.48 5.56
CA VAL A 106 7.86 8.43 4.68
C VAL A 106 8.30 7.69 3.44
N SER A 107 7.83 8.19 2.32
CA SER A 107 8.07 7.57 1.04
C SER A 107 9.45 8.03 0.54
N ILE A 108 10.40 7.10 0.40
CA ILE A 108 11.78 7.34 -0.04
C ILE A 108 12.15 6.31 -1.11
N GLU A 109 12.54 6.78 -2.29
CA GLU A 109 12.72 5.92 -3.47
C GLU A 109 14.18 5.53 -3.75
N GLY A 110 15.14 6.30 -3.26
CA GLY A 110 16.55 6.00 -3.41
C GLY A 110 17.39 6.76 -2.39
N LEU A 111 18.71 6.61 -2.43
CA LEU A 111 19.58 7.42 -1.58
C LEU A 111 19.79 8.81 -2.16
N SER A 112 19.71 9.82 -1.29
CA SER A 112 20.08 11.22 -1.60
C SER A 112 19.44 11.70 -2.92
N GLN A 113 20.26 12.13 -3.89
CA GLN A 113 19.84 12.67 -5.17
C GLN A 113 18.92 11.74 -5.98
N LYS A 114 19.05 10.41 -5.85
CA LYS A 114 18.18 9.47 -6.57
C LYS A 114 16.74 9.60 -6.14
N ASN A 115 16.48 9.78 -4.84
CA ASN A 115 15.12 10.02 -4.36
C ASN A 115 14.57 11.33 -4.92
N ASP A 116 15.34 12.41 -4.84
CA ASP A 116 14.91 13.74 -5.26
C ASP A 116 14.59 13.78 -6.76
N GLU A 117 15.41 13.10 -7.57
CA GLU A 117 15.19 12.90 -9.00
C GLU A 117 13.87 12.16 -9.27
N LEU A 118 13.62 11.06 -8.56
CA LEU A 118 12.42 10.24 -8.76
C LEU A 118 11.14 10.89 -8.20
N ARG A 119 11.26 11.70 -7.15
CA ARG A 119 10.17 12.43 -6.47
C ARG A 119 9.91 13.80 -7.08
N GLY A 120 10.82 14.29 -7.93
CA GLY A 120 10.72 15.58 -8.60
C GLY A 120 10.89 16.79 -7.66
N LYS A 121 11.66 16.65 -6.58
CA LYS A 121 11.89 17.74 -5.62
C LYS A 121 13.19 17.59 -4.84
N SER A 122 14.08 18.58 -4.99
CA SER A 122 15.37 18.64 -4.30
C SER A 122 15.21 18.81 -2.78
N GLY A 123 16.08 18.15 -2.02
CA GLY A 123 16.06 18.09 -0.55
C GLY A 123 14.98 17.15 0.02
N GLY A 124 14.32 16.35 -0.81
CA GLY A 124 13.26 15.44 -0.38
C GLY A 124 13.79 14.30 0.48
N PHE A 125 14.95 13.74 0.12
CA PHE A 125 15.61 12.68 0.88
C PHE A 125 15.97 13.14 2.30
N ASP A 126 16.68 14.27 2.39
CA ASP A 126 17.19 14.78 3.67
C ASP A 126 16.05 15.13 4.63
N ARG A 127 15.01 15.81 4.14
CA ARG A 127 13.80 16.11 4.93
C ARG A 127 13.10 14.83 5.38
N GLY A 128 12.92 13.87 4.48
CA GLY A 128 12.26 12.60 4.80
C GLY A 128 13.02 11.79 5.85
N LEU A 129 14.33 11.67 5.72
CA LEU A 129 15.18 10.97 6.67
C LEU A 129 15.23 11.69 8.02
N ARG A 130 15.44 13.01 8.02
CA ARG A 130 15.44 13.82 9.26
C ARG A 130 14.11 13.73 9.99
N THR A 131 12.98 13.79 9.28
CA THR A 131 11.65 13.55 9.85
C THR A 131 11.59 12.19 10.56
N LEU A 132 12.05 11.11 9.92
CA LEU A 132 12.06 9.78 10.54
C LEU A 132 12.94 9.70 11.78
N LEU A 133 14.12 10.36 11.77
CA LEU A 133 15.02 10.40 12.92
C LEU A 133 14.40 11.16 14.09
N LEU A 134 13.83 12.34 13.85
CA LEU A 134 13.14 13.13 14.87
C LEU A 134 11.94 12.36 15.46
N LEU A 135 11.13 11.71 14.62
CA LEU A 135 10.03 10.87 15.10
C LEU A 135 10.52 9.71 15.98
N LYS A 136 11.68 9.13 15.65
CA LYS A 136 12.30 8.06 16.46
C LYS A 136 12.75 8.60 17.82
N GLU A 137 13.41 9.76 17.84
CA GLU A 137 13.84 10.44 19.07
C GLU A 137 12.65 10.77 19.98
N MET A 138 11.51 11.14 19.40
CA MET A 138 10.24 11.35 20.10
C MET A 138 9.60 10.05 20.61
N GLY A 139 10.14 8.87 20.30
CA GLY A 139 9.62 7.57 20.72
C GLY A 139 8.44 7.04 19.90
N VAL A 140 8.17 7.61 18.72
CA VAL A 140 7.11 7.11 17.83
C VAL A 140 7.51 5.74 17.27
N LYS A 141 6.74 4.71 17.61
CA LYS A 141 7.12 3.30 17.33
C LYS A 141 6.80 2.86 15.91
N ASP A 142 5.63 3.23 15.39
CA ASP A 142 5.15 2.78 14.10
C ASP A 142 5.66 3.75 13.01
N ILE A 143 6.97 3.78 12.72
CA ILE A 143 7.57 4.64 11.69
C ILE A 143 8.41 3.85 10.69
N GLY A 144 8.59 4.38 9.48
CA GLY A 144 9.53 3.81 8.53
C GLY A 144 9.39 4.28 7.10
N PHE A 145 10.05 3.55 6.22
CA PHE A 145 10.24 3.86 4.81
C PHE A 145 9.16 3.19 3.96
N GLY A 146 8.72 3.88 2.90
CA GLY A 146 7.99 3.29 1.77
C GLY A 146 8.79 3.47 0.49
N CYS A 147 9.08 2.38 -0.21
CA CYS A 147 9.82 2.37 -1.47
C CYS A 147 8.97 1.74 -2.58
N THR A 148 8.73 2.50 -3.64
CA THR A 148 8.14 2.06 -4.90
C THR A 148 9.26 1.73 -5.88
N VAL A 149 9.50 0.45 -6.06
CA VAL A 149 10.55 -0.08 -6.92
C VAL A 149 10.18 0.08 -8.39
N SER A 150 11.17 0.49 -9.18
CA SER A 150 11.12 0.86 -10.59
C SER A 150 12.41 0.42 -11.28
N ASN A 151 12.52 0.74 -12.58
CA ASN A 151 13.73 0.48 -13.38
C ASN A 151 14.99 1.14 -12.82
N ASN A 152 14.84 2.22 -12.05
CA ASN A 152 15.93 3.14 -11.74
C ASN A 152 16.36 3.16 -10.26
N ASN A 153 15.77 2.31 -9.41
CA ASN A 153 16.03 2.31 -7.96
C ASN A 153 16.03 0.93 -7.28
N SER A 154 15.99 -0.17 -8.02
CA SER A 154 15.99 -1.51 -7.41
C SER A 154 17.27 -1.79 -6.61
N ALA A 155 18.43 -1.26 -7.05
CA ALA A 155 19.67 -1.34 -6.28
C ALA A 155 19.61 -0.45 -5.01
N ASP A 156 19.08 0.77 -5.11
CA ASP A 156 18.90 1.65 -3.96
C ASP A 156 17.93 1.08 -2.91
N MET A 157 16.91 0.32 -3.33
CA MET A 157 16.02 -0.39 -2.41
C MET A 157 16.81 -1.25 -1.41
N LEU A 158 17.87 -1.94 -1.86
CA LEU A 158 18.72 -2.76 -1.00
C LEU A 158 19.44 -1.90 0.04
N SER A 159 19.96 -0.76 -0.39
CA SER A 159 20.64 0.20 0.50
C SER A 159 19.67 0.83 1.50
N LEU A 160 18.47 1.21 1.06
CA LEU A 160 17.42 1.74 1.94
C LEU A 160 16.94 0.69 2.94
N TYR A 161 16.85 -0.58 2.55
CA TYR A 161 16.53 -1.67 3.48
C TYR A 161 17.59 -1.83 4.57
N ARG A 162 18.88 -1.78 4.20
CA ARG A 162 19.99 -1.82 5.18
C ARG A 162 19.92 -0.62 6.13
N LEU A 163 19.67 0.58 5.60
CA LEU A 163 19.49 1.79 6.38
C LEU A 163 18.31 1.65 7.36
N SER A 164 17.13 1.27 6.87
CA SER A 164 15.94 1.10 7.72
C SER A 164 16.19 0.09 8.83
N LYS A 165 16.91 -1.01 8.54
CA LYS A 165 17.27 -2.00 9.56
C LYS A 165 18.22 -1.43 10.61
N SER A 166 19.25 -0.70 10.20
CA SER A 166 20.17 -0.04 11.13
C SER A 166 19.46 0.96 12.06
N LEU A 167 18.39 1.57 11.56
CA LEU A 167 17.55 2.50 12.31
C LEU A 167 16.42 1.81 13.10
N GLY A 168 16.24 0.49 12.98
CA GLY A 168 15.15 -0.23 13.64
C GLY A 168 13.76 0.21 13.17
N MET A 169 13.63 0.59 11.89
CA MET A 169 12.42 1.12 11.29
C MET A 169 11.77 0.14 10.32
N GLU A 170 10.48 0.36 10.05
CA GLU A 170 9.74 -0.44 9.08
C GLU A 170 10.17 -0.13 7.64
N PHE A 171 10.12 -1.14 6.76
CA PHE A 171 10.47 -0.96 5.35
C PHE A 171 9.40 -1.57 4.44
N ALA A 172 8.52 -0.75 3.86
CA ALA A 172 7.48 -1.20 2.96
C ALA A 172 7.95 -1.13 1.50
N THR A 173 7.68 -2.19 0.74
CA THR A 173 7.99 -2.31 -0.68
C THR A 173 6.71 -2.32 -1.51
N ALA A 174 6.79 -1.75 -2.70
CA ALA A 174 5.83 -1.91 -3.78
C ALA A 174 6.61 -1.94 -5.11
N ALA A 175 5.99 -2.43 -6.17
CA ALA A 175 6.41 -2.09 -7.53
C ALA A 175 5.56 -0.90 -8.00
N PHE A 176 6.10 -0.03 -8.86
CA PHE A 176 5.24 1.00 -9.46
C PHE A 176 4.08 0.35 -10.23
N HIS A 177 2.97 1.06 -10.32
CA HIS A 177 1.78 0.54 -10.95
C HIS A 177 0.97 1.69 -11.55
N ASN A 178 0.05 1.31 -12.41
CA ASN A 178 -0.87 2.22 -13.06
C ASN A 178 -2.22 2.14 -12.37
N SER A 179 -2.87 3.27 -12.15
CA SER A 179 -4.26 3.33 -11.67
C SER A 179 -4.85 4.72 -11.82
N TYR A 180 -6.18 4.80 -11.67
CA TYR A 180 -6.90 6.06 -11.59
C TYR A 180 -6.32 6.98 -10.51
N TYR A 181 -5.92 6.40 -9.36
CA TYR A 181 -5.45 7.15 -8.20
C TYR A 181 -4.14 7.92 -8.49
N PHE A 182 -3.20 7.33 -9.25
CA PHE A 182 -1.94 8.00 -9.58
C PHE A 182 -2.03 8.84 -10.86
N HIS A 183 -3.15 8.77 -11.58
CA HIS A 183 -3.30 9.32 -12.94
C HIS A 183 -2.16 8.88 -13.89
N LYS A 184 -1.59 7.69 -13.66
CA LYS A 184 -0.44 7.14 -14.39
C LYS A 184 -0.82 5.84 -15.05
N TYR A 185 -0.42 5.65 -16.32
CA TYR A 185 -0.88 4.54 -17.17
C TYR A 185 0.21 3.86 -18.01
N ASP A 186 1.46 4.31 -17.87
CA ASP A 186 2.62 3.93 -18.67
C ASP A 186 3.79 3.39 -17.82
N ASN A 187 3.64 3.25 -16.49
CA ASN A 187 4.65 2.61 -15.66
C ASN A 187 4.86 1.15 -16.11
N ARG A 188 6.09 0.78 -16.48
CA ARG A 188 6.48 -0.57 -16.92
C ARG A 188 7.91 -0.90 -16.51
N ILE A 189 8.10 -2.06 -15.86
CA ILE A 189 9.46 -2.56 -15.56
C ILE A 189 10.03 -3.19 -16.83
N THR A 190 11.05 -2.56 -17.40
CA THR A 190 11.68 -2.97 -18.66
C THR A 190 12.97 -3.76 -18.43
N ASN A 191 13.73 -3.44 -17.37
CA ASN A 191 14.96 -4.15 -16.98
C ASN A 191 14.67 -5.26 -15.95
N LYS A 192 13.74 -6.17 -16.28
CA LYS A 192 13.22 -7.18 -15.35
C LYS A 192 14.31 -7.99 -14.64
N ASP A 193 15.30 -8.48 -15.36
CA ASP A 193 16.35 -9.34 -14.78
C ASP A 193 17.08 -8.66 -13.62
N LYS A 194 17.44 -7.38 -13.80
CA LYS A 194 18.08 -6.60 -12.73
C LYS A 194 17.14 -6.39 -11.55
N VAL A 195 15.91 -5.95 -11.80
CA VAL A 195 14.95 -5.67 -10.73
C VAL A 195 14.62 -6.95 -9.95
N ILE A 196 14.46 -8.08 -10.64
CA ILE A 196 14.22 -9.39 -10.03
C ILE A 196 15.43 -9.79 -9.18
N ALA A 197 16.66 -9.72 -9.71
CA ALA A 197 17.86 -10.06 -8.95
C ALA A 197 17.99 -9.23 -7.66
N ASP A 198 17.71 -7.92 -7.72
CA ASP A 198 17.72 -7.05 -6.54
C ASP A 198 16.60 -7.43 -5.54
N PHE A 199 15.41 -7.84 -6.00
CA PHE A 199 14.38 -8.39 -5.09
C PHE A 199 14.76 -9.73 -4.48
N GLU A 200 15.44 -10.61 -5.22
CA GLU A 200 15.94 -11.89 -4.71
C GLU A 200 16.99 -11.68 -3.62
N GLU A 201 17.87 -10.69 -3.78
CA GLU A 201 18.82 -10.27 -2.73
C GLU A 201 18.07 -9.73 -1.49
N LEU A 202 17.04 -8.91 -1.67
CA LEU A 202 16.20 -8.43 -0.56
C LEU A 202 15.53 -9.58 0.20
N ILE A 203 14.97 -10.55 -0.53
CA ILE A 203 14.36 -11.76 0.04
C ILE A 203 15.40 -12.55 0.85
N ALA A 204 16.60 -12.73 0.32
CA ALA A 204 17.69 -13.41 1.02
C ALA A 204 18.09 -12.70 2.32
N MET A 205 18.20 -11.36 2.29
CA MET A 205 18.45 -10.57 3.51
C MET A 205 17.34 -10.75 4.55
N GLN A 206 16.07 -10.71 4.13
CA GLN A 206 14.91 -10.85 5.01
C GLN A 206 14.82 -12.24 5.66
N LEU A 207 15.18 -13.30 4.94
CA LEU A 207 15.18 -14.67 5.46
C LEU A 207 16.33 -14.97 6.43
N LYS A 208 17.42 -14.19 6.39
CA LYS A 208 18.50 -14.27 7.38
C LYS A 208 18.07 -13.71 8.74
N GLU A 209 17.04 -12.87 8.80
CA GLU A 209 16.56 -12.31 10.06
C GLU A 209 15.82 -13.35 10.93
N ASN A 210 15.75 -13.09 12.23
CA ASN A 210 15.11 -13.97 13.21
C ASN A 210 13.68 -13.54 13.57
N HIS A 211 13.05 -12.70 12.73
CA HIS A 211 11.72 -12.18 12.98
C HIS A 211 10.70 -12.71 11.95
N PRO A 212 9.60 -13.38 12.35
CA PRO A 212 8.62 -13.95 11.41
C PRO A 212 8.01 -12.95 10.42
N LYS A 213 7.84 -11.69 10.84
CA LYS A 213 7.38 -10.61 9.95
C LYS A 213 8.33 -10.38 8.78
N SER A 214 9.65 -10.54 8.97
CA SER A 214 10.63 -10.40 7.88
C SER A 214 10.47 -11.54 6.88
N TRP A 215 10.18 -12.76 7.32
CA TRP A 215 9.89 -13.89 6.43
C TRP A 215 8.58 -13.70 5.66
N ALA A 216 7.57 -13.10 6.30
CA ALA A 216 6.32 -12.76 5.63
C ALA A 216 6.55 -11.68 4.56
N ARG A 217 7.42 -10.69 4.84
CA ARG A 217 7.86 -9.69 3.84
C ARG A 217 8.63 -10.34 2.68
N ALA A 218 9.44 -11.36 2.96
CA ALA A 218 10.13 -12.13 1.93
C ALA A 218 9.15 -12.84 0.99
N PHE A 219 8.11 -13.49 1.54
CA PHE A 219 7.04 -14.07 0.71
C PHE A 219 6.30 -13.01 -0.10
N PHE A 220 5.99 -11.86 0.51
CA PHE A 220 5.33 -10.75 -0.18
C PHE A 220 6.18 -10.24 -1.36
N ASN A 221 7.49 -10.06 -1.15
CA ASN A 221 8.43 -9.63 -2.19
C ASN A 221 8.58 -10.68 -3.31
N ASN A 222 8.51 -11.98 -2.99
CA ASN A 222 8.45 -13.04 -4.01
C ASN A 222 7.18 -12.90 -4.89
N GLY A 223 6.07 -12.44 -4.32
CA GLY A 223 4.87 -12.09 -5.08
C GLY A 223 5.00 -10.82 -5.92
N LEU A 224 5.85 -9.87 -5.54
CA LEU A 224 6.20 -8.73 -6.40
C LEU A 224 7.03 -9.18 -7.61
N ILE A 225 7.98 -10.12 -7.43
CA ILE A 225 8.69 -10.74 -8.56
C ILE A 225 7.69 -11.40 -9.52
N ASN A 226 6.76 -12.21 -9.00
CA ASN A 226 5.70 -12.83 -9.80
C ASN A 226 4.88 -11.81 -10.60
N TYR A 227 4.54 -10.67 -9.98
CA TYR A 227 3.85 -9.56 -10.66
C TYR A 227 4.69 -8.98 -11.81
N ILE A 228 5.99 -8.75 -11.60
CA ILE A 228 6.92 -8.19 -12.60
C ILE A 228 7.10 -9.12 -13.80
N GLU A 229 7.11 -10.43 -13.56
CA GLU A 229 7.16 -11.44 -14.61
C GLU A 229 5.88 -11.45 -15.47
N GLY A 230 4.79 -10.83 -15.01
CA GLY A 230 3.49 -10.88 -15.69
C GLY A 230 2.73 -12.17 -15.39
N ASN A 231 3.18 -12.94 -14.39
CA ASN A 231 2.52 -14.16 -13.98
C ASN A 231 1.21 -13.85 -13.28
N ARG A 232 0.35 -14.86 -13.23
CA ARG A 232 -0.91 -14.82 -12.50
C ARG A 232 -0.66 -14.57 -11.01
N ARG A 233 -1.53 -13.78 -10.38
CA ARG A 233 -1.44 -13.46 -8.95
C ARG A 233 -1.37 -14.74 -8.08
N MET A 234 -0.40 -14.84 -7.17
CA MET A 234 -0.16 -16.08 -6.39
C MET A 234 -1.34 -16.50 -5.49
N LEU A 235 -2.03 -15.52 -4.88
CA LEU A 235 -3.22 -15.70 -4.03
C LEU A 235 -4.34 -14.79 -4.55
N PRO A 236 -5.63 -15.13 -4.31
CA PRO A 236 -6.74 -14.34 -4.82
C PRO A 236 -6.75 -12.90 -4.30
N CYS A 237 -7.48 -12.04 -5.00
CA CYS A 237 -7.81 -10.70 -4.54
C CYS A 237 -9.20 -10.71 -3.89
N GLU A 238 -9.28 -10.24 -2.65
CA GLU A 238 -10.55 -10.09 -1.89
C GLU A 238 -10.84 -8.60 -1.59
N ALA A 239 -10.38 -7.71 -2.46
CA ALA A 239 -10.73 -6.29 -2.42
C ALA A 239 -12.26 -6.11 -2.42
N GLY A 240 -12.78 -5.17 -1.63
CA GLY A 240 -14.23 -5.00 -1.45
C GLY A 240 -14.90 -6.05 -0.55
N LEU A 241 -14.17 -7.05 -0.04
CA LEU A 241 -14.63 -7.97 1.01
C LEU A 241 -13.92 -7.73 2.34
N VAL A 242 -12.61 -7.51 2.30
CA VAL A 242 -11.79 -7.31 3.51
C VAL A 242 -11.31 -5.86 3.66
N ASN A 243 -11.21 -5.13 2.55
CA ASN A 243 -10.72 -3.75 2.54
C ASN A 243 -11.50 -2.90 1.55
N PHE A 244 -11.46 -1.58 1.76
CA PHE A 244 -12.01 -0.58 0.86
C PHE A 244 -11.20 0.71 0.91
N PHE A 245 -11.44 1.57 -0.06
CA PHE A 245 -10.82 2.87 -0.23
C PHE A 245 -11.92 3.92 -0.29
N VAL A 246 -11.71 5.06 0.35
CA VAL A 246 -12.57 6.25 0.20
C VAL A 246 -11.74 7.31 -0.50
N ASP A 247 -12.26 7.81 -1.61
CA ASP A 247 -11.60 8.87 -2.37
C ASP A 247 -11.91 10.28 -1.80
N PRO A 248 -11.25 11.35 -2.29
CA PRO A 248 -11.46 12.69 -1.75
C PRO A 248 -12.87 13.24 -1.96
N TYR A 249 -13.70 12.62 -2.80
CA TYR A 249 -15.06 13.04 -3.09
C TYR A 249 -16.11 12.17 -2.38
N GLY A 250 -15.67 11.20 -1.58
CA GLY A 250 -16.53 10.30 -0.81
C GLY A 250 -16.87 8.99 -1.52
N GLU A 251 -16.33 8.74 -2.71
CA GLU A 251 -16.55 7.48 -3.43
C GLU A 251 -15.86 6.31 -2.73
N VAL A 252 -16.58 5.21 -2.56
CA VAL A 252 -16.07 3.99 -1.94
C VAL A 252 -15.66 3.00 -3.03
N TYR A 253 -14.38 2.69 -3.12
CA TYR A 253 -13.83 1.72 -4.07
C TYR A 253 -13.30 0.47 -3.37
N PRO A 254 -13.29 -0.70 -4.03
CA PRO A 254 -12.70 -1.91 -3.46
C PRO A 254 -11.17 -1.84 -3.38
N CYS A 255 -10.51 -1.08 -4.26
CA CYS A 255 -9.06 -0.89 -4.26
C CYS A 255 -8.65 0.43 -4.93
N ASN A 256 -7.45 0.95 -4.65
CA ASN A 256 -6.84 2.09 -5.37
C ASN A 256 -6.14 1.69 -6.69
N GLY A 257 -6.20 0.41 -7.06
CA GLY A 257 -5.58 -0.17 -8.24
C GLY A 257 -6.49 -0.24 -9.46
N LEU A 258 -7.64 0.44 -9.48
CA LEU A 258 -8.57 0.37 -10.61
C LEU A 258 -8.04 1.12 -11.84
N GLU A 259 -8.34 0.62 -13.03
CA GLU A 259 -8.03 1.27 -14.30
C GLU A 259 -9.21 1.10 -15.24
N LYS A 260 -9.65 2.18 -15.88
CA LYS A 260 -10.80 2.18 -16.80
C LYS A 260 -10.68 1.15 -17.92
N ARG A 261 -9.46 0.82 -18.37
CA ARG A 261 -9.21 -0.20 -19.40
C ARG A 261 -9.58 -1.62 -18.99
N TYR A 262 -9.70 -1.91 -17.69
CA TYR A 262 -10.19 -3.19 -17.20
C TYR A 262 -11.64 -3.03 -16.73
N TRP A 263 -11.83 -2.20 -15.72
CA TRP A 263 -13.12 -1.75 -15.20
C TRP A 263 -12.86 -0.73 -14.08
N MET A 264 -13.83 0.13 -13.80
CA MET A 264 -13.78 1.04 -12.68
C MET A 264 -15.21 1.42 -12.29
N GLU A 265 -15.67 0.86 -11.17
CA GLU A 265 -17.00 1.11 -10.63
C GLU A 265 -16.89 1.33 -9.12
N SER A 266 -17.64 2.32 -8.63
CA SER A 266 -17.75 2.63 -7.20
C SER A 266 -18.73 1.67 -6.53
N MET A 267 -18.53 1.39 -5.24
CA MET A 267 -19.46 0.64 -4.39
C MET A 267 -20.59 1.55 -3.87
N GLY A 268 -20.43 2.87 -3.98
CA GLY A 268 -21.36 3.90 -3.50
C GLY A 268 -20.61 5.11 -2.94
N ASN A 269 -21.34 6.16 -2.57
CA ASN A 269 -20.76 7.39 -2.02
C ASN A 269 -21.22 7.63 -0.57
N ILE A 270 -20.29 7.94 0.32
CA ILE A 270 -20.58 8.18 1.76
C ILE A 270 -21.55 9.35 2.00
N ARG A 271 -21.64 10.30 1.06
CA ARG A 271 -22.54 11.47 1.12
C ARG A 271 -23.98 11.14 0.75
N GLN A 272 -24.20 9.98 0.15
CA GLN A 272 -25.50 9.55 -0.39
C GLN A 272 -26.14 8.44 0.45
N ALA A 273 -25.46 7.97 1.51
CA ALA A 273 -25.92 6.88 2.36
C ALA A 273 -26.17 7.36 3.79
N SER A 274 -27.14 6.74 4.46
CA SER A 274 -27.41 7.01 5.87
C SER A 274 -26.48 6.23 6.81
N SER A 275 -25.86 5.15 6.31
CA SER A 275 -24.87 4.37 7.03
C SER A 275 -23.86 3.72 6.07
N PHE A 276 -22.66 3.39 6.54
CA PHE A 276 -21.71 2.67 5.69
C PHE A 276 -22.19 1.25 5.36
N LYS A 277 -23.00 0.65 6.24
CA LYS A 277 -23.60 -0.67 6.00
C LYS A 277 -24.47 -0.67 4.74
N GLU A 278 -25.21 0.41 4.50
CA GLU A 278 -26.04 0.58 3.30
C GLU A 278 -25.20 0.51 2.02
N ILE A 279 -24.04 1.18 1.99
CA ILE A 279 -23.09 1.09 0.87
C ILE A 279 -22.55 -0.33 0.77
N TRP A 280 -22.04 -0.86 1.88
CA TRP A 280 -21.31 -2.13 1.89
C TRP A 280 -22.17 -3.34 1.52
N GLU A 281 -23.44 -3.35 1.90
CA GLU A 281 -24.38 -4.45 1.63
C GLU A 281 -25.27 -4.19 0.41
N SER A 282 -25.06 -3.09 -0.32
CA SER A 282 -25.83 -2.75 -1.52
C SER A 282 -25.63 -3.73 -2.68
N GLU A 283 -26.61 -3.76 -3.59
CA GLU A 283 -26.48 -4.47 -4.87
C GLU A 283 -25.32 -3.95 -5.72
N GLN A 284 -25.04 -2.64 -5.66
CA GLN A 284 -23.91 -2.03 -6.34
C GLN A 284 -22.57 -2.57 -5.81
N ALA A 285 -22.43 -2.64 -4.49
CA ALA A 285 -21.25 -3.25 -3.87
C ALA A 285 -21.09 -4.73 -4.25
N GLU A 286 -22.19 -5.50 -4.38
CA GLU A 286 -22.11 -6.88 -4.84
C GLU A 286 -21.72 -7.00 -6.33
N ARG A 287 -22.22 -6.11 -7.20
CA ARG A 287 -21.75 -6.03 -8.60
C ARG A 287 -20.25 -5.76 -8.67
N VAL A 288 -19.77 -4.80 -7.87
CA VAL A 288 -18.33 -4.48 -7.79
C VAL A 288 -17.52 -5.68 -7.28
N ARG A 289 -18.01 -6.41 -6.27
CA ARG A 289 -17.36 -7.65 -5.82
C ARG A 289 -17.34 -8.72 -6.91
N ALA A 290 -18.38 -8.83 -7.72
CA ALA A 290 -18.38 -9.70 -8.89
C ALA A 290 -17.28 -9.32 -9.89
N GLN A 291 -17.09 -8.02 -10.16
CA GLN A 291 -15.98 -7.54 -10.99
C GLN A 291 -14.61 -7.84 -10.37
N VAL A 292 -14.47 -7.74 -9.03
CA VAL A 292 -13.23 -8.14 -8.35
C VAL A 292 -12.96 -9.64 -8.53
N ARG A 293 -13.98 -10.50 -8.42
CA ARG A 293 -13.83 -11.97 -8.53
C ARG A 293 -13.19 -12.38 -9.84
N SER A 294 -13.54 -11.76 -10.96
CA SER A 294 -12.97 -12.07 -12.29
C SER A 294 -11.98 -11.00 -12.79
N CYS A 295 -11.52 -10.09 -11.93
CA CYS A 295 -10.65 -8.99 -12.34
C CYS A 295 -9.35 -9.53 -12.98
N PRO A 296 -9.04 -9.20 -14.25
CA PRO A 296 -7.86 -9.74 -14.94
C PRO A 296 -6.55 -9.09 -14.47
N LYS A 297 -6.62 -7.98 -13.73
CA LYS A 297 -5.44 -7.24 -13.30
C LYS A 297 -4.62 -8.05 -12.29
N ASN A 298 -3.42 -8.49 -12.68
CA ASN A 298 -2.52 -9.33 -11.87
C ASN A 298 -1.77 -8.58 -10.73
N CYS A 299 -2.38 -7.56 -10.12
CA CYS A 299 -1.75 -6.73 -9.08
C CYS A 299 -1.24 -7.55 -7.88
N TRP A 300 -0.23 -7.02 -7.17
CA TRP A 300 0.22 -7.54 -5.89
C TRP A 300 0.56 -6.43 -4.88
N MET A 301 -0.48 -5.71 -4.43
CA MET A 301 -0.33 -4.59 -3.49
C MET A 301 -0.48 -5.05 -2.04
N VAL A 302 0.31 -4.48 -1.12
CA VAL A 302 0.30 -4.87 0.31
C VAL A 302 -1.10 -4.84 0.94
N GLY A 303 -1.93 -3.85 0.60
CA GLY A 303 -3.29 -3.71 1.12
C GLY A 303 -4.24 -4.83 0.70
N THR A 304 -4.01 -5.47 -0.45
CA THR A 304 -4.82 -6.61 -0.93
C THR A 304 -4.14 -7.95 -0.70
N ALA A 305 -2.80 -8.00 -0.68
CA ALA A 305 -2.02 -9.22 -0.50
C ALA A 305 -1.90 -9.64 0.97
N SER A 306 -1.67 -8.69 1.89
CA SER A 306 -1.48 -8.99 3.31
C SER A 306 -2.70 -9.68 3.95
N PRO A 307 -3.96 -9.23 3.71
CA PRO A 307 -5.14 -9.92 4.25
C PRO A 307 -5.25 -11.37 3.77
N VAL A 308 -5.07 -11.62 2.47
CA VAL A 308 -5.19 -12.99 1.90
C VAL A 308 -4.01 -13.88 2.30
N MET A 309 -2.81 -13.33 2.47
CA MET A 309 -1.68 -14.07 3.05
C MET A 309 -1.99 -14.57 4.47
N LYS A 310 -2.67 -13.77 5.29
CA LYS A 310 -3.09 -14.17 6.64
C LYS A 310 -4.25 -15.17 6.61
N LYS A 311 -5.23 -14.96 5.72
CA LYS A 311 -6.37 -15.87 5.55
C LYS A 311 -5.93 -17.27 5.11
N TYR A 312 -5.00 -17.33 4.16
CA TYR A 312 -4.48 -18.57 3.59
C TYR A 312 -3.08 -18.91 4.10
N ILE A 313 -2.83 -18.66 5.41
CA ILE A 313 -1.49 -18.70 6.03
C ILE A 313 -0.72 -19.99 5.82
N ARG A 314 -1.39 -21.12 5.60
CA ARG A 314 -0.76 -22.40 5.30
C ARG A 314 0.20 -22.33 4.10
N HIS A 315 -0.11 -21.53 3.09
CA HIS A 315 0.72 -21.41 1.88
C HIS A 315 1.96 -20.54 2.11
N PRO A 316 1.84 -19.28 2.58
CA PRO A 316 3.01 -18.50 2.97
C PRO A 316 3.85 -19.19 4.05
N LEU A 317 3.24 -19.81 5.06
CA LEU A 317 3.96 -20.48 6.15
C LEU A 317 4.82 -21.63 5.64
N LYS A 318 4.26 -22.51 4.78
CA LYS A 318 5.03 -23.60 4.17
C LYS A 318 6.22 -23.07 3.35
N TRP A 319 6.01 -22.01 2.58
CA TRP A 319 7.08 -21.37 1.79
C TRP A 319 8.15 -20.72 2.69
N MET A 320 7.73 -20.01 3.74
CA MET A 320 8.61 -19.32 4.68
C MET A 320 9.49 -20.33 5.43
N LEU A 321 8.92 -21.39 5.98
CA LEU A 321 9.67 -22.41 6.73
C LEU A 321 10.67 -23.13 5.82
N LYS A 322 10.26 -23.53 4.61
CA LYS A 322 11.15 -24.15 3.62
C LYS A 322 12.35 -23.26 3.32
N ASN A 323 12.12 -21.98 3.05
CA ASN A 323 13.17 -21.04 2.69
C ASN A 323 14.02 -20.59 3.89
N LYS A 324 13.45 -20.54 5.10
CA LYS A 324 14.21 -20.27 6.32
C LYS A 324 15.20 -21.40 6.60
N VAL A 325 14.79 -22.67 6.48
CA VAL A 325 15.69 -23.82 6.63
C VAL A 325 16.83 -23.75 5.60
N ARG A 326 16.51 -23.50 4.32
CA ARG A 326 17.54 -23.37 3.26
C ARG A 326 18.51 -22.22 3.54
N SER A 327 18.01 -21.07 4.00
CA SER A 327 18.82 -19.93 4.42
C SER A 327 19.79 -20.30 5.56
N LEU A 328 19.31 -21.02 6.58
CA LEU A 328 20.15 -21.49 7.70
C LEU A 328 21.22 -22.50 7.27
N LEU A 329 20.92 -23.33 6.26
CA LEU A 329 21.85 -24.31 5.69
C LEU A 329 22.75 -23.73 4.58
N ASN A 330 22.72 -22.41 4.34
CA ASN A 330 23.40 -21.75 3.21
C ASN A 330 23.11 -22.39 1.84
N GLN A 331 21.92 -22.96 1.67
CA GLN A 331 21.46 -23.53 0.41
C GLN A 331 20.77 -22.48 -0.47
N PRO A 332 20.78 -22.65 -1.81
CA PRO A 332 20.04 -21.77 -2.72
C PRO A 332 18.56 -21.72 -2.34
N LEU A 333 17.96 -20.53 -2.33
CA LEU A 333 16.53 -20.36 -2.01
C LEU A 333 15.64 -21.02 -3.06
N CYS A 334 14.45 -21.46 -2.63
CA CYS A 334 13.41 -21.98 -3.51
C CYS A 334 12.32 -20.92 -3.68
N LEU A 335 12.52 -20.05 -4.67
CA LEU A 335 11.65 -18.91 -4.97
C LEU A 335 10.54 -19.26 -5.95
N GLU A 336 9.91 -20.42 -5.79
CA GLU A 336 8.81 -20.87 -6.66
C GLU A 336 7.61 -19.89 -6.55
N ARG A 337 7.10 -19.45 -7.70
CA ARG A 337 6.03 -18.44 -7.83
C ARG A 337 4.72 -19.12 -8.21
N LYS A 338 4.23 -19.95 -7.30
CA LYS A 338 3.07 -20.82 -7.53
C LYS A 338 1.74 -20.06 -7.43
N TRP A 339 0.81 -20.35 -8.33
CA TRP A 339 -0.61 -20.04 -8.16
C TRP A 339 -1.23 -21.01 -7.14
N TYR A 340 -1.72 -20.48 -6.03
CA TYR A 340 -2.38 -21.26 -5.00
C TYR A 340 -3.89 -21.25 -5.23
N ASP A 341 -4.41 -22.34 -5.80
CA ASP A 341 -5.84 -22.56 -5.90
C ASP A 341 -6.46 -22.76 -4.51
N VAL A 342 -7.33 -21.84 -4.12
CA VAL A 342 -8.10 -21.84 -2.88
C VAL A 342 -9.61 -21.64 -3.17
N GLY A 343 -10.05 -21.99 -4.39
CA GLY A 343 -11.44 -21.89 -4.84
C GLY A 343 -11.82 -20.55 -5.46
N GLN A 344 -10.84 -19.74 -5.86
CA GLN A 344 -11.07 -18.49 -6.59
C GLN A 344 -11.39 -18.72 -8.06
N ASP A 345 -11.99 -17.71 -8.69
CA ASP A 345 -12.25 -17.70 -10.13
C ASP A 345 -10.93 -17.88 -10.91
N PRO A 346 -10.87 -18.84 -11.86
CA PRO A 346 -9.69 -19.11 -12.64
C PRO A 346 -9.41 -18.07 -13.73
N ALA A 347 -10.11 -16.94 -13.82
CA ALA A 347 -9.71 -15.76 -14.60
C ALA A 347 -9.05 -14.68 -13.72
N GLN A 348 -9.20 -14.75 -12.38
CA GLN A 348 -8.74 -13.68 -11.51
C GLN A 348 -7.21 -13.50 -11.55
N GLY A 349 -6.80 -12.26 -11.78
CA GLY A 349 -5.40 -11.85 -11.75
C GLY A 349 -4.55 -12.49 -12.84
N ASP A 350 -5.14 -12.88 -13.97
CA ASP A 350 -4.43 -13.32 -15.17
C ASP A 350 -4.61 -12.28 -16.27
N LEU A 351 -3.52 -11.61 -16.67
CA LEU A 351 -3.57 -10.62 -17.75
C LEU A 351 -3.77 -11.24 -19.14
N ARG A 352 -3.69 -12.57 -19.23
CA ARG A 352 -3.74 -13.33 -20.50
C ARG A 352 -5.12 -13.92 -20.78
N SER A 353 -6.03 -13.87 -19.79
CA SER A 353 -7.40 -14.40 -19.90
C SER A 353 -8.36 -13.39 -20.51
#